data_AF-A0A931SEQ1-F1
#
_entry.id   AF-A0A931SEQ1-F1
#
_cell.length_a   1.000
_cell.length_b   1.000
_cell.length_c   1.000
_cell.angle_alpha   90.00
_cell.angle_beta   90.00
_cell.angle_gamma   90.00
#
_symmetry.space_group_name_H-M   'P 1'
#
loop_
_entity.id
_entity.type
_entity.pdbx_description
1 polymer ?
#
loop_
_entity_poly.entity_id
_entity_poly.type
_entity_poly.pdbx_seq_one_letter_code
_entity_poly.pdbx_strand_id
1 'polypeptide(L)'
;MEGLRWNPLKNEWLRIARGASFSDLTDNGTFLGTRHHPTRPNQQIMLFEYQGRVWAVPFVRSREGNFLKTLYPSRKYTRLHRRGELI
;
A
#
# COMPACT_ATOMS: atom_id res chain seq x y z
N MET A 1 9.57 10.72 -4.87
CA MET A 1 9.03 10.06 -3.66
C MET A 1 10.20 9.67 -2.77
N GLU A 2 10.19 10.01 -1.47
CA GLU A 2 11.18 9.51 -0.50
C GLU A 2 11.30 7.98 -0.63
N GLY A 3 12.53 7.46 -0.60
CA GLY A 3 12.84 6.05 -0.89
C GLY A 3 11.92 5.08 -0.15
N LEU A 4 11.14 4.32 -0.90
CA LEU A 4 10.37 3.21 -0.37
C LEU A 4 11.32 2.05 -0.07
N ARG A 5 11.19 1.48 1.13
CA ARG A 5 12.02 0.36 1.59
C ARG A 5 11.12 -0.78 2.03
N TRP A 6 11.50 -2.00 1.67
CA TRP A 6 10.83 -3.22 2.14
C TRP A 6 11.84 -4.35 2.24
N ASN A 7 11.47 -5.40 2.99
CA ASN A 7 12.25 -6.62 3.04
C ASN A 7 11.99 -7.45 1.75
N PRO A 8 13.04 -7.85 0.99
CA PRO A 8 12.87 -8.61 -0.25
C PRO A 8 12.20 -9.98 -0.06
N LEU A 9 12.54 -10.72 1.00
CA LEU A 9 11.89 -12.01 1.30
C LEU A 9 10.40 -11.83 1.59
N LYS A 10 10.05 -10.72 2.26
CA LYS A 10 8.65 -10.38 2.52
C LYS A 10 7.90 -10.01 1.25
N ASN A 11 8.56 -9.31 0.33
CA ASN A 11 7.99 -8.97 -0.98
C ASN A 11 7.57 -10.23 -1.72
N GLU A 12 8.49 -11.20 -1.79
CA GLU A 12 8.24 -12.47 -2.47
C GLU A 12 7.16 -13.30 -1.79
N TRP A 13 7.20 -13.38 -0.45
CA TRP A 13 6.17 -14.08 0.30
C TRP A 13 4.77 -13.48 0.08
N LEU A 14 4.64 -12.14 0.03
CA LEU A 14 3.36 -11.49 -0.26
C LEU A 14 2.87 -11.78 -1.68
N ARG A 15 3.79 -11.86 -2.66
CA ARG A 15 3.47 -12.24 -4.04
C ARG A 15 2.80 -13.61 -4.08
N ILE A 16 3.40 -14.60 -3.42
CA ILE A 16 2.87 -15.97 -3.35
C ILE A 16 1.56 -16.02 -2.56
N ALA A 17 1.52 -15.40 -1.38
CA ALA A 17 0.39 -15.54 -0.46
C ALA A 17 -0.84 -14.70 -0.83
N ARG A 18 -0.65 -13.58 -1.54
CA ARG A 18 -1.72 -12.60 -1.81
C ARG A 18 -1.90 -12.27 -3.29
N GLY A 19 -1.01 -12.75 -4.15
CA GLY A 19 -1.04 -12.47 -5.60
C GLY A 19 -0.53 -11.08 -5.97
N ALA A 20 0.10 -10.36 -5.04
CA ALA A 20 0.72 -9.05 -5.30
C ALA A 20 1.88 -8.80 -4.33
N SER A 21 2.89 -8.10 -4.83
CA SER A 21 4.09 -7.69 -4.08
C SER A 21 4.15 -6.16 -3.97
N PHE A 22 5.10 -5.64 -3.18
CA PHE A 22 5.33 -4.19 -3.13
C PHE A 22 5.82 -3.66 -4.48
N SER A 23 6.74 -4.38 -5.14
CA SER A 23 7.21 -4.03 -6.48
C SER A 23 6.07 -4.00 -7.51
N ASP A 24 5.12 -4.95 -7.46
CA ASP A 24 3.98 -4.94 -8.38
C ASP A 24 3.16 -3.65 -8.23
N LEU A 25 2.93 -3.22 -6.98
CA LEU A 25 2.17 -2.00 -6.69
C LEU A 25 2.94 -0.72 -7.01
N THR A 26 4.25 -0.67 -6.77
CA THR A 26 5.05 0.54 -7.03
C THR A 26 5.37 0.74 -8.49
N ASP A 27 5.54 -0.35 -9.23
CA ASP A 27 6.02 -0.31 -10.62
C ASP A 27 4.86 -0.31 -11.61
N ASN A 28 3.76 -0.99 -11.27
CA ASN A 28 2.61 -1.18 -12.17
C ASN A 28 1.28 -0.67 -11.60
N GLY A 29 1.23 -0.29 -10.32
CA GLY A 29 0.03 0.24 -9.70
C GLY A 29 -0.10 1.76 -9.83
N THR A 30 -1.32 2.27 -9.72
CA THR A 30 -1.57 3.71 -9.66
C THR A 30 -1.61 4.16 -8.20
N PHE A 31 -0.70 5.05 -7.79
CA PHE A 31 -0.73 5.63 -6.46
C PHE A 31 -1.94 6.57 -6.31
N LEU A 32 -2.83 6.24 -5.37
CA LEU A 32 -4.04 7.03 -5.12
C LEU A 32 -3.83 8.06 -4.02
N GLY A 33 -2.99 7.79 -3.03
CA GLY A 33 -2.70 8.71 -1.93
C GLY A 33 -2.39 8.01 -0.62
N THR A 34 -2.19 8.81 0.43
CA THR A 34 -1.85 8.32 1.77
C THR A 34 -2.94 8.69 2.77
N ARG A 35 -3.24 7.79 3.71
CA ARG A 35 -4.15 8.04 4.84
C ARG A 35 -3.48 7.74 6.18
N HIS A 36 -3.92 8.43 7.23
CA HIS A 36 -3.54 8.09 8.60
C HIS A 36 -4.12 6.75 9.01
N HIS A 37 -3.33 5.94 9.72
CA HIS A 37 -3.85 4.71 10.30
C HIS A 37 -4.73 5.08 11.51
N PRO A 38 -6.01 4.68 11.54
CA PRO A 38 -6.98 5.18 12.52
C PRO A 38 -6.60 4.88 13.98
N THR A 39 -5.90 3.76 14.21
CA THR A 39 -5.52 3.29 15.55
C THR A 39 -4.02 3.27 15.82
N ARG A 40 -3.17 3.60 14.84
CA ARG A 40 -1.71 3.49 14.99
C ARG A 40 -1.07 4.81 14.59
N PRO A 41 -0.81 5.72 15.54
CA PRO A 41 -0.36 7.08 15.25
C PRO A 41 0.96 7.13 14.49
N ASN A 42 1.82 6.12 14.69
CA ASN A 42 3.14 6.03 14.03
C ASN A 42 3.08 5.30 12.68
N GLN A 43 1.90 5.01 12.15
CA GLN A 43 1.71 4.31 10.88
C GLN A 43 0.77 5.09 9.97
N GLN A 44 1.08 5.03 8.69
CA GLN A 44 0.24 5.54 7.62
C GLN A 44 -0.04 4.41 6.63
N ILE A 45 -1.00 4.62 5.74
CA ILE A 45 -1.44 3.65 4.75
C ILE A 45 -1.34 4.32 3.39
N MET A 46 -0.49 3.79 2.51
CA MET A 46 -0.52 4.14 1.08
C MET A 46 -1.61 3.34 0.39
N LEU A 47 -2.29 3.96 -0.56
CA LEU A 47 -3.33 3.33 -1.37
C LEU A 47 -2.85 3.27 -2.82
N PHE A 48 -2.95 2.08 -3.41
CA PHE A 48 -2.63 1.84 -4.82
C PHE A 48 -3.81 1.17 -5.51
N GLU A 49 -4.19 1.62 -6.70
CA GLU A 49 -5.04 0.84 -7.60
C GLU A 49 -4.16 -0.13 -8.38
N TYR A 50 -4.51 -1.41 -8.36
CA TYR A 50 -3.82 -2.44 -9.14
C TYR A 50 -4.78 -3.59 -9.42
N GLN A 51 -4.92 -3.95 -10.69
CA GLN A 51 -5.82 -5.00 -11.18
C GLN A 51 -7.29 -4.81 -10.74
N GLY A 52 -7.82 -3.58 -10.81
CA GLY A 52 -9.23 -3.28 -10.54
C GLY A 52 -9.59 -3.24 -9.06
N ARG A 53 -8.60 -3.29 -8.16
CA ARG A 53 -8.76 -3.26 -6.70
C ARG A 53 -7.80 -2.24 -6.09
N VAL A 54 -8.25 -1.60 -5.01
CA VAL A 54 -7.39 -0.74 -4.19
C VAL A 54 -6.69 -1.59 -3.14
N TRP A 55 -5.37 -1.52 -3.12
CA TRP A 55 -4.48 -2.14 -2.17
C TRP A 55 -4.07 -1.13 -1.11
N ALA A 56 -4.25 -1.51 0.16
CA ALA A 56 -3.78 -0.75 1.30
C ALA A 56 -2.41 -1.28 1.73
N VAL A 57 -1.45 -0.36 1.84
CA VAL A 57 -0.05 -0.66 2.15
C VAL A 57 0.36 0.11 3.40
N PRO A 58 0.21 -0.49 4.60
CA PRO A 58 0.71 0.10 5.83
C PRO A 58 2.22 0.29 5.82
N PHE A 59 2.68 1.46 6.23
CA PHE A 59 4.09 1.81 6.32
C PHE A 59 4.39 2.66 7.55
N VAL A 60 5.67 2.73 7.91
CA VAL A 60 6.20 3.65 8.94
C VAL A 60 7.17 4.61 8.26
N ARG A 61 7.02 5.90 8.55
CA ARG A 61 7.95 6.94 8.09
C ARG A 61 9.11 7.05 9.07
N SER A 62 10.32 7.10 8.54
CA SER A 62 11.56 7.28 9.31
C SER A 62 12.47 8.29 8.61
N ARG A 63 13.55 8.70 9.26
CA ARG A 63 14.57 9.57 8.64
C ARG A 63 15.25 8.93 7.41
N GLU A 64 15.24 7.60 7.32
CA GLU A 64 15.89 6.83 6.26
C GLU A 64 14.96 6.46 5.10
N GLY A 65 13.67 6.80 5.21
CA GLY A 65 12.63 6.54 4.21
C GLY A 65 11.38 5.88 4.77
N ASN A 66 10.51 5.44 3.85
CA ASN A 66 9.21 4.84 4.15
C ASN A 66 9.31 3.32 4.13
N PHE A 67 9.16 2.67 5.29
CA PHE A 67 9.27 1.21 5.40
C PHE A 67 7.91 0.53 5.27
N LEU A 68 7.70 -0.20 4.18
CA LEU A 68 6.46 -0.91 3.88
C LEU A 68 6.37 -2.18 4.72
N LYS A 69 5.30 -2.33 5.48
CA LYS A 69 5.11 -3.46 6.39
C LYS A 69 4.35 -4.61 5.76
N THR A 70 3.30 -4.32 4.99
CA THR A 70 2.41 -5.32 4.40
C THR A 70 1.55 -4.68 3.32
N LEU A 71 0.82 -5.48 2.54
CA LEU A 71 -0.14 -5.01 1.55
C LEU A 71 -1.38 -5.90 1.52
N TYR A 72 -2.58 -5.35 1.39
CA TYR A 72 -3.80 -6.15 1.29
C TYR A 72 -4.85 -5.46 0.44
N PRO A 73 -5.70 -6.21 -0.29
CA PRO A 73 -6.77 -5.61 -1.06
C PRO A 73 -7.86 -5.13 -0.09
N SER A 74 -8.30 -3.89 -0.26
CA SER A 74 -9.31 -3.25 0.59
C SER A 74 -10.62 -3.07 -0.17
N ARG A 75 -11.62 -3.91 0.12
CA ARG A 75 -12.97 -3.75 -0.44
C ARG A 75 -13.56 -2.37 -0.15
N LYS A 76 -13.29 -1.82 1.03
CA LYS A 76 -13.73 -0.47 1.45
C LYS A 76 -13.14 0.59 0.52
N TYR A 77 -11.83 0.60 0.32
CA TYR A 77 -11.18 1.62 -0.51
C TYR A 77 -11.48 1.43 -2.00
N THR A 78 -11.62 0.19 -2.48
CA THR A 78 -12.08 -0.06 -3.86
C THR A 78 -13.45 0.56 -4.10
N ARG A 79 -14.40 0.40 -3.17
CA ARG A 79 -15.73 0.98 -3.30
C ARG A 79 -15.69 2.51 -3.30
N LEU A 80 -14.94 3.11 -2.38
CA LEU A 80 -14.78 4.57 -2.31
C LEU A 80 -14.15 5.12 -3.60
N HIS A 81 -13.12 4.44 -4.12
CA HIS A 81 -12.44 4.87 -5.34
C HIS A 81 -13.36 4.86 -6.56
N ARG A 82 -14.14 3.78 -6.72
CA ARG A 82 -15.11 3.67 -7.82
C ARG A 82 -16.23 4.71 -7.76
N ARG A 83 -16.48 5.30 -6.60
CA ARG A 83 -17.47 6.37 -6.41
C ARG A 83 -16.87 7.78 -6.56
N GLY A 84 -15.55 7.89 -6.76
CA GLY A 84 -14.85 9.18 -6.73
C GLY A 84 -14.77 9.79 -5.33
N GLU A 85 -15.07 9.03 -4.28
CA GLU A 85 -15.06 9.49 -2.86
C GLU A 85 -13.72 9.17 -2.17
N LEU A 86 -12.77 8.60 -2.90
CA LEU A 86 -11.46 8.30 -2.37
C LEU A 86 -10.57 9.54 -2.48
N ILE A 87 -10.60 10.32 -1.39
CA ILE A 87 -9.83 11.56 -1.12
C ILE A 87 -10.66 12.80 -1.42
#